data_AF-A0A6I6DH21-F1
#
_entry.id   AF-A0A6I6DH21-F1
#
_cell.length_a   1.000
_cell.length_b   1.000
_cell.length_c   1.000
_cell.angle_alpha   90.00
_cell.angle_beta   90.00
_cell.angle_gamma   90.00
#
_symmetry.space_group_name_H-M   'P 1'
#
loop_
_entity.id
_entity.type
_entity.pdbx_description
1 polymer ?
#
loop_
_entity_poly.entity_id
_entity_poly.type
_entity_poly.pdbx_seq_one_letter_code
_entity_poly.pdbx_strand_id
1 'polypeptide(L)'
;MNEKIATFFKDILNEVYLIENKKLEISGDILRYKDEIKRLNLILKFVICDLDKHKLFEQAAIVAIKNNESEMINQIKKFYSHTEQEKNKDLVEIIRSEINYANRFIEVIRKQLKMPANTTFVEKRMVKEITKFITEQARLYKQVNK
;
A
#
# COMPACT_ATOMS: atom_id res chain seq x y z
N MET A 1 4.03 -20.91 -18.02
CA MET A 1 4.45 -19.50 -17.97
C MET A 1 5.63 -19.26 -18.90
N ASN A 2 5.54 -18.27 -19.77
CA ASN A 2 6.62 -17.83 -20.66
C ASN A 2 7.83 -17.37 -19.83
N GLU A 3 9.05 -17.80 -20.17
CA GLU A 3 10.28 -17.51 -19.41
C GLU A 3 10.54 -16.01 -19.20
N LYS A 4 10.21 -15.17 -20.20
CA LYS A 4 10.31 -13.71 -20.06
C LYS A 4 9.30 -13.15 -19.05
N ILE A 5 8.09 -13.70 -19.02
CA ILE A 5 7.04 -13.28 -18.08
C ILE A 5 7.36 -13.77 -16.67
N ALA A 6 7.89 -14.98 -16.55
CA ALA A 6 8.36 -15.54 -15.29
C ALA A 6 9.47 -14.66 -14.66
N THR A 7 10.44 -14.25 -15.48
CA THR A 7 11.52 -13.36 -15.04
C THR A 7 10.98 -12.00 -14.61
N PHE A 8 10.15 -11.37 -15.45
CA PHE A 8 9.49 -10.10 -15.11
C PHE A 8 8.71 -10.20 -13.79
N PHE A 9 7.91 -11.24 -13.60
CA PHE A 9 7.13 -11.39 -12.38
C PHE A 9 8.02 -11.62 -11.15
N LYS A 10 9.11 -12.38 -11.29
CA LYS A 10 10.11 -12.55 -10.24
C LYS A 10 10.74 -11.22 -9.85
N ASP A 11 11.06 -10.36 -10.82
CA ASP A 11 11.61 -9.04 -10.56
C ASP A 11 10.61 -8.16 -9.81
N ILE A 12 9.33 -8.16 -10.20
CA ILE A 12 8.26 -7.50 -9.46
C ILE A 12 8.16 -8.00 -8.02
N LEU A 13 8.20 -9.32 -7.81
CA LEU A 13 8.14 -9.90 -6.46
C LEU A 13 9.35 -9.50 -5.60
N ASN A 14 10.55 -9.42 -6.19
CA ASN A 14 11.74 -8.93 -5.50
C ASN A 14 11.59 -7.46 -5.09
N GLU A 15 11.07 -6.61 -5.97
CA GLU A 15 10.81 -5.21 -5.63
C GLU A 15 9.76 -5.07 -4.52
N VAL A 16 8.66 -5.83 -4.60
CA VAL A 16 7.65 -5.86 -3.55
C VAL A 16 8.25 -6.33 -2.22
N TYR A 17 9.11 -7.34 -2.23
CA TYR A 17 9.80 -7.81 -1.03
C TYR A 17 10.65 -6.71 -0.37
N LEU A 18 11.40 -5.93 -1.17
CA LEU A 18 12.17 -4.79 -0.67
C LEU A 18 11.27 -3.70 -0.07
N ILE A 19 10.13 -3.41 -0.72
CA ILE A 19 9.13 -2.48 -0.21
C ILE A 19 8.58 -2.95 1.14
N GLU A 20 8.27 -4.24 1.28
CA GLU A 20 7.69 -4.78 2.51
C GLU A 20 8.69 -4.79 3.68
N ASN A 21 9.97 -5.05 3.42
CA ASN A 21 11.03 -4.87 4.42
C ASN A 21 11.14 -3.42 4.89
N LYS A 22 11.09 -2.46 3.96
CA LYS A 22 11.08 -1.03 4.31
C LYS A 22 9.85 -0.66 5.12
N LYS A 23 8.67 -1.19 4.79
CA LYS A 23 7.45 -1.01 5.60
C LYS A 23 7.60 -1.59 7.01
N LEU A 24 8.27 -2.72 7.16
CA LEU A 24 8.53 -3.33 8.47
C LEU A 24 9.40 -2.43 9.36
N GLU A 25 10.44 -1.82 8.80
CA GLU A 25 11.28 -0.84 9.50
C GLU A 25 10.47 0.39 9.91
N ILE A 26 9.75 1.00 8.95
CA ILE A 26 8.89 2.16 9.19
C ILE A 26 7.84 1.86 10.27
N SER A 27 7.27 0.66 10.27
CA SER A 27 6.30 0.23 11.29
C SER A 27 6.90 0.26 12.70
N GLY A 28 8.15 -0.18 12.85
CA GLY A 28 8.88 -0.09 14.11
C GLY A 28 9.02 1.36 14.59
N ASP A 29 9.34 2.26 13.66
CA ASP A 29 9.50 3.68 13.97
C ASP A 29 8.17 4.36 14.30
N ILE A 30 7.09 4.10 13.56
CA ILE A 30 5.74 4.65 13.83
C ILE A 30 5.33 4.39 15.28
N LEU A 31 5.61 3.18 15.79
CA LEU A 31 5.24 2.77 17.15
C LEU A 31 6.15 3.36 18.24
N ARG A 32 7.36 3.80 17.89
CA ARG A 32 8.36 4.35 18.84
C ARG A 32 8.27 5.87 18.99
N TYR A 33 8.10 6.61 17.91
CA TYR A 33 8.15 8.07 17.94
C TYR A 33 6.90 8.67 18.59
N LYS A 34 7.07 9.52 19.62
CA LYS A 34 5.97 10.25 20.30
C LYS A 34 5.62 11.58 19.64
N ASP A 35 6.53 12.15 18.86
CA ASP A 35 6.31 13.41 18.14
C ASP A 35 5.32 13.23 16.98
N GLU A 36 4.26 14.04 16.97
CA GLU A 36 3.15 13.88 16.02
C GLU A 36 3.56 14.16 14.58
N ILE A 37 4.40 15.17 14.34
CA ILE A 37 4.83 15.56 12.99
C ILE A 37 5.77 14.50 12.41
N LYS A 38 6.74 14.02 13.19
CA LYS A 38 7.64 12.93 12.79
C LYS A 38 6.85 11.64 12.54
N ARG A 39 5.91 11.30 13.42
CA ARG A 39 5.04 10.13 13.23
C ARG A 39 4.21 10.26 11.95
N LEU A 40 3.65 11.44 11.68
CA LEU A 40 2.87 11.68 10.46
C LEU A 40 3.71 11.57 9.19
N ASN A 41 4.98 12.01 9.22
CA ASN A 41 5.93 11.77 8.12
C ASN A 41 6.23 10.28 7.90
N LEU A 42 6.33 9.49 8.98
CA LEU A 42 6.51 8.03 8.87
C LEU A 42 5.27 7.35 8.30
N ILE A 43 4.08 7.77 8.73
CA ILE A 43 2.80 7.31 8.16
C ILE A 43 2.73 7.64 6.67
N LEU A 44 3.13 8.84 6.26
CA LEU A 44 3.20 9.19 4.84
C LEU A 44 4.13 8.23 4.07
N LYS A 45 5.32 7.93 4.60
CA LYS A 45 6.25 6.96 3.98
C LYS A 45 5.65 5.56 3.90
N PHE A 46 4.93 5.12 4.94
CA PHE A 46 4.25 3.84 4.96
C PHE A 46 3.22 3.74 3.82
N VAL A 47 2.36 4.75 3.68
CA VAL A 47 1.33 4.78 2.62
C VAL A 47 1.95 4.87 1.22
N ILE A 48 3.06 5.59 1.05
CA ILE A 48 3.81 5.62 -0.22
C ILE A 48 4.31 4.21 -0.57
N CYS A 49 4.82 3.46 0.40
CA CYS A 49 5.26 2.08 0.15
C CYS A 49 4.09 1.19 -0.30
N ASP A 50 2.90 1.33 0.30
CA ASP A 50 1.71 0.62 -0.18
C ASP A 50 1.33 1.03 -1.61
N LEU A 51 1.34 2.32 -1.92
CA LEU A 51 1.08 2.82 -3.27
C LEU A 51 2.05 2.21 -4.30
N ASP A 52 3.34 2.20 -3.99
CA ASP A 52 4.38 1.68 -4.89
C ASP A 52 4.18 0.18 -5.14
N LYS A 53 3.89 -0.60 -4.09
CA LYS A 53 3.51 -2.02 -4.21
C LYS A 53 2.29 -2.22 -5.11
N HIS A 54 1.22 -1.45 -4.88
CA HIS A 54 0.00 -1.60 -5.68
C HIS A 54 0.24 -1.28 -7.16
N LYS A 55 1.06 -0.27 -7.47
CA LYS A 55 1.45 0.04 -8.86
C LYS A 55 2.24 -1.10 -9.52
N LEU A 56 3.18 -1.71 -8.78
CA LEU A 56 3.93 -2.88 -9.28
C LEU A 56 2.98 -4.05 -9.58
N PHE A 57 2.03 -4.32 -8.68
CA PHE A 57 1.03 -5.35 -8.92
C PHE A 57 0.05 -5.02 -10.03
N GLU A 58 -0.28 -3.74 -10.26
CA GLU A 58 -1.11 -3.33 -11.41
C GLU A 58 -0.39 -3.66 -12.72
N GLN A 59 0.88 -3.28 -12.83
CA GLN A 59 1.70 -3.60 -14.00
C GLN A 59 1.77 -5.11 -14.22
N ALA A 60 2.02 -5.86 -13.16
CA ALA A 60 2.05 -7.32 -13.19
C ALA A 60 0.72 -7.92 -13.64
N ALA A 61 -0.41 -7.46 -13.08
CA ALA A 61 -1.74 -7.93 -13.43
C ALA A 61 -2.09 -7.67 -14.90
N ILE A 62 -1.77 -6.47 -15.43
CA ILE A 62 -1.99 -6.13 -16.84
C ILE A 62 -1.19 -7.06 -17.76
N VAL A 63 0.08 -7.32 -17.45
CA VAL A 63 0.92 -8.24 -18.22
C VAL A 63 0.37 -9.66 -18.15
N ALA A 64 -0.03 -10.13 -16.96
CA ALA A 64 -0.56 -11.47 -16.77
C ALA A 64 -1.85 -11.70 -17.57
N ILE A 65 -2.79 -10.74 -17.51
CA ILE A 65 -4.06 -10.79 -18.25
C ILE A 65 -3.82 -10.80 -19.75
N LYS A 66 -2.97 -9.90 -20.27
CA LYS A 66 -2.68 -9.83 -21.71
C LYS A 66 -2.07 -11.12 -22.27
N ASN A 67 -1.37 -11.89 -21.43
CA ASN A 67 -0.71 -13.13 -21.84
C ASN A 67 -1.43 -14.40 -21.35
N ASN A 68 -2.63 -14.28 -20.77
CA ASN A 68 -3.40 -15.40 -20.20
C ASN A 68 -2.62 -16.22 -19.15
N GLU A 69 -1.73 -15.58 -18.38
CA GLU A 69 -0.91 -16.23 -17.34
C GLU A 69 -1.71 -16.37 -16.04
N SER A 70 -2.62 -17.34 -16.01
CA SER A 70 -3.57 -17.57 -14.90
C SER A 70 -2.90 -17.81 -13.55
N GLU A 71 -1.72 -18.45 -13.53
CA GLU A 71 -0.96 -18.67 -12.30
C GLU A 71 -0.53 -17.35 -11.66
N MET A 72 0.04 -16.44 -12.45
CA MET A 72 0.47 -15.11 -12.00
C MET A 72 -0.73 -14.29 -11.51
N ILE A 73 -1.86 -14.32 -12.23
CA ILE A 73 -3.11 -13.68 -11.80
C ILE A 73 -3.55 -14.21 -10.43
N ASN A 74 -3.55 -15.54 -10.25
CA ASN A 74 -3.95 -16.17 -9.00
C ASN A 74 -3.01 -15.84 -7.85
N GLN A 75 -1.70 -15.75 -8.10
CA GLN A 75 -0.74 -15.33 -7.09
C GLN A 75 -0.96 -13.87 -6.67
N ILE A 76 -1.18 -12.96 -7.62
CA ILE A 76 -1.47 -11.55 -7.30
C ILE A 76 -2.79 -11.45 -6.51
N LYS A 77 -3.84 -12.18 -6.89
CA LYS A 77 -5.13 -12.20 -6.16
C LYS A 77 -4.99 -12.54 -4.68
N LYS A 78 -4.02 -13.39 -4.29
CA LYS A 78 -3.78 -13.72 -2.88
C LYS A 78 -3.39 -12.50 -2.04
N PHE A 79 -2.71 -11.52 -2.61
CA PHE A 79 -2.36 -10.28 -1.90
C PHE A 79 -3.57 -9.37 -1.63
N TYR A 80 -4.66 -9.57 -2.37
CA TYR A 80 -5.90 -8.79 -2.26
C TYR A 80 -7.06 -9.62 -1.69
N SER A 81 -6.80 -10.78 -1.09
CA SER A 81 -7.88 -11.65 -0.59
C SER A 81 -8.73 -11.03 0.52
N HIS A 82 -8.25 -9.96 1.15
CA HIS A 82 -8.93 -9.23 2.22
C HIS A 82 -9.91 -8.17 1.71
N THR A 83 -9.94 -7.87 0.40
CA THR A 83 -10.85 -6.89 -0.20
C THR A 83 -12.23 -7.50 -0.47
N GLU A 84 -12.88 -8.02 0.59
CA GLU A 84 -14.15 -8.76 0.48
C GLU A 84 -15.29 -7.97 -0.19
N GLN A 85 -15.21 -6.64 -0.14
CA GLN A 85 -16.16 -5.72 -0.77
C GLN A 85 -16.08 -5.73 -2.31
N GLU A 86 -15.08 -6.40 -2.88
CA GLU A 86 -14.79 -6.38 -4.31
C GLU A 86 -14.82 -7.77 -4.96
N LYS A 87 -15.50 -8.75 -4.33
CA LYS A 87 -15.63 -10.15 -4.81
C LYS A 87 -16.11 -10.30 -6.27
N ASN A 88 -16.78 -9.28 -6.81
CA ASN A 88 -17.30 -9.26 -8.20
C ASN A 88 -16.47 -8.39 -9.15
N LYS A 89 -15.41 -7.73 -8.70
CA LYS A 89 -14.58 -6.86 -9.54
C LYS A 89 -13.44 -7.62 -10.19
N ASP A 90 -12.98 -7.12 -11.33
CA ASP A 90 -11.75 -7.61 -11.95
C ASP A 90 -10.53 -7.26 -11.08
N LEU A 91 -9.48 -8.08 -11.14
CA LEU A 91 -8.25 -7.88 -10.37
C LEU A 91 -7.65 -6.48 -10.60
N VAL A 92 -7.66 -5.96 -11.81
CA VAL A 92 -7.09 -4.64 -12.11
C VAL A 92 -7.93 -3.53 -11.48
N GLU A 93 -9.25 -3.69 -11.44
CA GLU A 93 -10.13 -2.74 -10.77
C GLU A 93 -9.88 -2.71 -9.26
N ILE A 94 -9.67 -3.88 -8.64
CA ILE A 94 -9.33 -4.00 -7.22
C ILE A 94 -8.04 -3.24 -6.92
N ILE A 95 -6.99 -3.49 -7.69
CA ILE A 95 -5.69 -2.83 -7.51
C ILE A 95 -5.82 -1.31 -7.69
N ARG A 96 -6.61 -0.86 -8.67
CA ARG A 96 -6.86 0.58 -8.90
C ARG A 96 -7.63 1.23 -7.76
N SER A 97 -8.57 0.54 -7.14
CA SER A 97 -9.24 1.03 -5.92
C SER A 97 -8.21 1.31 -4.83
N GLU A 98 -7.32 0.37 -4.56
CA GLU A 98 -6.26 0.51 -3.54
C GLU A 98 -5.27 1.65 -3.88
N ILE A 99 -4.86 1.78 -5.15
CA ILE A 99 -4.06 2.92 -5.63
C ILE A 99 -4.76 4.25 -5.33
N ASN A 100 -6.06 4.33 -5.62
CA ASN A 100 -6.85 5.55 -5.40
C ASN A 100 -6.99 5.88 -3.91
N TYR A 101 -7.20 4.87 -3.06
CA TYR A 101 -7.24 5.08 -1.60
C TYR A 101 -5.90 5.58 -1.08
N ALA A 102 -4.79 4.96 -1.48
CA ALA A 102 -3.45 5.36 -1.08
C ALA A 102 -3.11 6.80 -1.54
N ASN A 103 -3.45 7.16 -2.78
CA ASN A 103 -3.26 8.53 -3.28
C ASN A 103 -4.05 9.56 -2.46
N ARG A 104 -5.33 9.29 -2.17
CA ARG A 104 -6.16 10.17 -1.33
C ARG A 104 -5.57 10.36 0.07
N PHE A 105 -5.06 9.29 0.68
CA PHE A 105 -4.39 9.38 1.97
C PHE A 105 -3.12 10.24 1.89
N ILE A 106 -2.29 10.03 0.86
CA ILE A 106 -1.07 10.80 0.63
C ILE A 106 -1.38 12.30 0.46
N GLU A 107 -2.38 12.64 -0.34
CA GLU A 107 -2.78 14.04 -0.59
C GLU A 107 -3.16 14.74 0.71
N VAL A 108 -4.05 14.12 1.50
CA VAL A 108 -4.55 14.70 2.75
C VAL A 108 -3.44 14.83 3.80
N ILE A 109 -2.56 13.82 3.93
CA ILE A 109 -1.41 13.88 4.84
C ILE A 109 -0.41 14.97 4.40
N ARG A 110 -0.08 15.05 3.10
CA ARG A 110 0.83 16.07 2.57
C ARG A 110 0.29 17.47 2.78
N LYS A 111 -1.02 17.67 2.59
CA LYS A 111 -1.67 18.95 2.85
C LYS A 111 -1.56 19.33 4.33
N GLN A 112 -1.83 18.39 5.24
CA GLN A 112 -1.70 18.62 6.68
C GLN A 112 -0.26 18.96 7.10
N LEU A 113 0.75 18.32 6.49
CA LEU A 113 2.16 18.57 6.79
C LEU A 113 2.65 19.93 6.23
N LYS A 114 2.23 20.29 5.01
CA LYS A 114 2.71 21.52 4.33
C LYS A 114 1.92 22.77 4.71
N MET A 115 0.60 22.63 4.86
CA MET A 115 -0.33 23.74 5.04
C MET A 115 -1.39 23.39 6.10
N PRO A 116 -0.98 23.17 7.38
CA PRO A 116 -1.91 22.75 8.44
C PRO A 116 -3.05 23.76 8.68
N ALA A 117 -2.80 25.06 8.44
CA ALA A 117 -3.81 26.11 8.53
C ALA A 117 -4.92 26.00 7.46
N ASN A 118 -4.58 25.49 6.26
CA ASN A 118 -5.51 25.37 5.13
C ASN A 118 -6.23 24.01 5.10
N THR A 119 -6.02 23.18 6.11
CA THR A 119 -6.64 21.86 6.22
C THR A 119 -7.99 22.01 6.92
N THR A 120 -9.04 21.58 6.24
CA THR A 120 -10.43 21.64 6.72
C THR A 120 -10.64 20.73 7.93
N PHE A 121 -11.74 20.93 8.67
CA PHE A 121 -12.10 20.05 9.78
C PHE A 121 -12.25 18.58 9.34
N VAL A 122 -12.86 18.33 8.18
CA VAL A 122 -13.05 16.99 7.63
C VAL A 122 -11.71 16.34 7.30
N GLU A 123 -10.80 17.06 6.65
CA GLU A 123 -9.45 16.56 6.36
C GLU A 123 -8.65 16.29 7.64
N LYS A 124 -8.73 17.17 8.65
CA LYS A 124 -8.10 16.93 9.96
C LYS A 124 -8.61 15.66 10.62
N ARG A 125 -9.93 15.41 10.55
CA ARG A 125 -10.54 14.17 11.04
C ARG A 125 -10.04 12.96 10.24
N MET A 126 -9.98 13.07 8.92
CA MET A 126 -9.46 12.02 8.06
C MET A 126 -8.01 11.68 8.38
N VAL A 127 -7.13 12.66 8.60
CA VAL A 127 -5.73 12.42 9.03
C VAL A 127 -5.68 11.62 10.33
N LYS A 128 -6.54 11.92 11.30
CA LYS A 128 -6.59 11.17 12.57
C LYS A 128 -7.02 9.71 12.35
N GLU A 129 -8.03 9.47 11.51
CA GLU A 129 -8.46 8.11 11.18
C GLU A 129 -7.40 7.34 10.40
N ILE A 130 -6.75 7.98 9.42
CA ILE A 130 -5.61 7.37 8.70
C ILE A 130 -4.49 7.04 9.68
N THR A 131 -4.15 7.96 10.58
CA THR A 131 -3.12 7.73 11.61
C THR A 131 -3.46 6.54 12.48
N LYS A 132 -4.70 6.44 12.95
CA LYS A 132 -5.17 5.30 13.73
C LYS A 132 -5.08 3.99 12.94
N PHE A 133 -5.62 3.98 11.73
CA PHE A 133 -5.60 2.81 10.84
C PHE A 133 -4.17 2.31 10.57
N ILE A 134 -3.26 3.20 10.15
CA ILE A 134 -1.88 2.84 9.85
C ILE A 134 -1.11 2.42 11.10
N THR A 135 -1.43 3.00 12.27
CA THR A 135 -0.81 2.57 13.53
C THR A 135 -1.21 1.13 13.89
N GLU A 136 -2.49 0.74 13.70
CA GLU A 136 -2.90 -0.65 13.90
C GLU A 136 -2.26 -1.58 12.88
N GLN A 137 -2.17 -1.18 11.61
CA GLN A 137 -1.44 -1.94 10.58
C GLN A 137 0.03 -2.14 10.96
N ALA A 138 0.71 -1.11 11.47
CA ALA A 138 2.09 -1.20 11.94
C ALA A 138 2.25 -2.20 13.10
N ARG A 139 1.28 -2.28 14.02
CA ARG A 139 1.28 -3.29 15.09
C ARG A 139 1.15 -4.70 14.54
N LEU A 140 0.20 -4.93 13.62
CA LEU A 140 0.02 -6.22 12.97
C LEU A 140 1.29 -6.63 12.21
N TYR A 141 1.90 -5.71 11.47
CA TYR A 141 3.16 -5.95 10.75
C TYR A 141 4.28 -6.43 11.67
N LYS A 142 4.41 -5.83 12.85
CA LYS A 142 5.40 -6.23 13.85
C LYS A 142 5.05 -7.52 14.60
N GLN A 143 3.79 -7.96 14.60
CA GLN A 143 3.38 -9.23 15.21
C GLN A 143 3.60 -10.41 14.27
N VAL A 144 3.29 -10.25 12.98
CA VAL A 144 3.42 -11.32 11.97
C VAL A 144 4.88 -11.56 11.58
N ASN A 145 5.74 -10.54 11.66
CA ASN A 145 7.16 -10.63 11.31
C ASN A 145 8.10 -10.66 12.53
N LYS A 146 7.66 -11.24 13.64
CA LYS A 146 8.47 -11.50 14.84
C LYS A 146 8.95 -12.94 14.82
#